data_AF-A0A935BTE2-F1
#
_entry.id   AF-A0A935BTE2-F1
#
_cell.length_a   1.000
_cell.length_b   1.000
_cell.length_c   1.000
_cell.angle_alpha   90.00
_cell.angle_beta   90.00
_cell.angle_gamma   90.00
#
_symmetry.space_group_name_H-M   'P 1'
#
loop_
_entity.id
_entity.type
_entity.pdbx_description
1 polymer ?
#
loop_
_entity_poly.entity_id
_entity_poly.type
_entity_poly.pdbx_seq_one_letter_code
_entity_poly.pdbx_strand_id
1 'polypeptide(L)'
;MSNENTEVRIPVSEAAGSGGDLREQVRKIVVDALLKRQADPAAIKDVMKATVEGLGDGLGPQAANASESLKTAMNGMDEALSKTLLAMKMAMDESWQTGRRFAEEDLKSAYEAIRGLDDDLVATLKTTGERSQGVLKDEFGRIYEHLTRTGMDTTAQTRSVLETLTRQMSAVAVDSSKEAMRTAQVAGERLNAVTSGILRGLADVVDKRDA
;
A
#
# COMPACT_ATOMS: atom_id res chain seq x y z
N MET A 1 -1.04 20.66 -4.19
CA MET A 1 -1.28 19.46 -3.36
C MET A 1 -2.67 18.97 -3.74
N SER A 2 -2.78 17.78 -4.31
CA SER A 2 -4.06 17.22 -4.78
C SER A 2 -5.00 16.98 -3.59
N ASN A 3 -6.29 17.28 -3.74
CA ASN A 3 -7.32 17.10 -2.70
C ASN A 3 -7.32 15.68 -2.08
N GLU A 4 -6.92 14.67 -2.84
CA GLU A 4 -6.92 13.26 -2.43
C GLU A 4 -5.90 12.92 -1.34
N ASN A 5 -4.79 13.65 -1.25
CA ASN A 5 -3.77 13.41 -0.21
C ASN A 5 -4.29 13.90 1.16
N THR A 6 -5.10 14.95 1.15
CA THR A 6 -5.73 15.53 2.34
C THR A 6 -6.72 14.58 3.01
N GLU A 7 -7.39 13.71 2.25
CA GLU A 7 -8.38 12.73 2.76
C GLU A 7 -7.79 11.66 3.68
N VAL A 8 -6.47 11.46 3.66
CA VAL A 8 -5.76 10.54 4.54
C VAL A 8 -4.98 11.31 5.59
N ARG A 9 -4.27 12.36 5.15
CA ARG A 9 -3.38 13.14 6.02
C ARG A 9 -4.13 13.81 7.18
N ILE A 10 -5.28 14.44 6.92
CA ILE A 10 -6.07 15.10 7.97
C ILE A 10 -6.61 14.09 8.98
N PRO A 11 -7.33 13.02 8.59
CA PRO A 11 -7.83 12.05 9.56
C PRO A 11 -6.72 11.38 10.39
N VAL A 12 -5.55 11.12 9.79
CA VAL A 12 -4.41 10.56 10.53
C VAL A 12 -3.85 11.56 11.53
N SER A 13 -3.76 12.85 11.16
CA SER A 13 -3.35 13.91 12.08
C SER A 13 -4.32 14.07 13.26
N GLU A 14 -5.63 14.03 12.98
CA GLU A 14 -6.67 14.09 14.01
C GLU A 14 -6.58 12.89 14.96
N ALA A 15 -6.47 11.67 14.44
CA ALA A 15 -6.32 10.45 15.23
C ALA A 15 -5.06 10.49 16.12
N ALA A 16 -3.95 11.03 15.60
CA ALA A 16 -2.72 11.19 16.34
C ALA A 16 -2.84 12.21 17.49
N GLY A 17 -3.69 13.23 17.34
CA GLY A 17 -3.96 14.24 18.35
C GLY A 17 -5.03 13.86 19.38
N SER A 18 -5.95 12.94 19.04
CA SER A 18 -7.12 12.62 19.87
C SER A 18 -6.89 11.55 20.95
N GLY A 19 -5.73 10.87 20.93
CA GLY A 19 -5.45 9.73 21.81
C GLY A 19 -6.26 8.47 21.45
N GLY A 20 -6.14 7.42 22.26
CA GLY A 20 -6.77 6.11 22.01
C GLY A 20 -5.87 5.12 21.26
N ASP A 21 -6.46 4.08 20.66
CA ASP A 21 -5.73 3.08 19.90
C ASP A 21 -5.32 3.65 18.52
N LEU A 22 -4.19 4.33 18.49
CA LEU A 22 -3.69 5.00 17.28
C LEU A 22 -3.29 3.99 16.19
N ARG A 23 -2.73 2.85 16.58
CA ARG A 23 -2.40 1.76 15.65
C ARG A 23 -3.62 1.39 14.83
N GLU A 24 -4.73 1.19 15.52
CA GLU A 24 -5.95 0.73 14.88
C GLU A 24 -6.64 1.82 14.06
N GLN A 25 -6.69 3.05 14.57
CA GLN A 25 -7.24 4.18 13.81
C GLN A 25 -6.50 4.39 12.49
N VAL A 26 -5.17 4.37 12.52
CA VAL A 26 -4.33 4.48 11.31
C VAL A 26 -4.58 3.31 10.36
N ARG A 27 -4.60 2.08 10.88
CA ARG A 27 -4.88 0.89 10.07
C ARG A 27 -6.22 1.03 9.34
N LYS A 28 -7.28 1.46 10.03
CA LYS A 28 -8.61 1.67 9.42
C LYS A 28 -8.60 2.76 8.35
N ILE A 29 -8.02 3.92 8.64
CA ILE A 29 -7.93 5.02 7.68
C ILE A 29 -7.21 4.58 6.40
N VAL A 30 -6.09 3.87 6.54
CA VAL A 30 -5.31 3.36 5.40
C VAL A 30 -6.12 2.34 4.59
N VAL A 31 -6.77 1.37 5.25
CA VAL A 31 -7.62 0.38 4.55
C VAL A 31 -8.77 1.05 3.81
N ASP A 32 -9.50 1.96 4.46
CA ASP A 32 -10.63 2.68 3.85
C ASP A 32 -10.18 3.53 2.65
N ALA A 33 -9.01 4.16 2.77
CA ALA A 33 -8.39 4.95 1.71
C ALA A 33 -8.01 4.10 0.49
N LEU A 34 -7.48 2.91 0.71
CA LEU A 34 -7.11 1.98 -0.36
C LEU A 34 -8.35 1.37 -1.00
N LEU A 35 -9.37 1.01 -0.21
CA LEU A 35 -10.66 0.54 -0.72
C LEU A 35 -11.33 1.54 -1.65
N LYS A 36 -11.42 2.82 -1.24
CA LYS A 36 -12.00 3.90 -2.07
C LYS A 36 -11.27 4.08 -3.40
N ARG A 37 -9.96 3.82 -3.42
CA ARG A 37 -9.11 3.88 -4.61
C ARG A 37 -8.98 2.53 -5.31
N GLN A 38 -9.86 1.58 -4.99
CA GLN A 38 -9.92 0.24 -5.60
C GLN A 38 -8.59 -0.54 -5.50
N ALA A 39 -7.80 -0.23 -4.47
CA ALA A 39 -6.41 -0.64 -4.28
C ALA A 39 -5.55 -0.51 -5.54
N ASP A 40 -5.72 0.59 -6.28
CA ASP A 40 -4.78 0.99 -7.34
C ASP A 40 -3.34 0.95 -6.78
N PRO A 41 -2.42 0.18 -7.38
CA PRO A 41 -1.02 0.15 -6.99
C PRO A 41 -0.39 1.53 -6.82
N ALA A 42 -0.76 2.51 -7.66
CA ALA A 42 -0.25 3.88 -7.58
C ALA A 42 -0.78 4.60 -6.33
N ALA A 43 -2.02 4.32 -5.92
CA ALA A 43 -2.63 4.91 -4.74
C ALA A 43 -1.96 4.47 -3.44
N ILE A 44 -1.32 3.30 -3.40
CA ILE A 44 -0.64 2.77 -2.21
C ILE A 44 0.46 3.73 -1.74
N LYS A 45 1.25 4.23 -2.69
CA LYS A 45 2.31 5.21 -2.43
C LYS A 45 1.75 6.49 -1.83
N ASP A 46 0.68 7.02 -2.40
CA ASP A 46 0.08 8.28 -1.96
C ASP A 46 -0.55 8.17 -0.57
N VAL A 47 -1.25 7.07 -0.29
CA VAL A 47 -1.84 6.80 1.04
C VAL A 47 -0.75 6.66 2.09
N MET A 48 0.31 5.92 1.79
CA MET A 48 1.44 5.75 2.69
C MET A 48 2.12 7.08 2.99
N LYS A 49 2.36 7.89 1.95
CA LYS A 49 2.93 9.23 2.11
C LYS A 49 2.05 10.11 2.98
N ALA A 50 0.76 10.19 2.66
CA ALA A 50 -0.21 10.99 3.40
C ALA A 50 -0.31 10.59 4.88
N THR A 51 -0.20 9.29 5.15
CA THR A 51 -0.23 8.74 6.52
C THR A 51 1.00 9.20 7.32
N VAL A 52 2.20 9.04 6.77
CA VAL A 52 3.44 9.48 7.44
C VAL A 52 3.42 10.99 7.70
N GLU A 53 2.98 11.77 6.71
CA GLU A 53 2.84 13.22 6.86
C GLU A 53 1.80 13.58 7.94
N GLY A 54 0.66 12.90 7.97
CA GLY A 54 -0.39 13.14 8.97
C GLY A 54 0.08 12.82 10.39
N LEU A 55 0.86 11.76 10.58
CA LEU A 55 1.45 11.42 11.88
C LEU A 55 2.42 12.50 12.35
N GLY A 56 3.24 13.03 11.44
CA GLY A 56 4.14 14.15 11.73
C GLY A 56 3.40 15.44 12.09
N ASP A 57 2.24 15.69 11.47
CA ASP A 57 1.42 16.87 11.77
C ASP A 57 0.64 16.75 13.09
N GLY A 58 0.15 15.56 13.41
CA GLY A 58 -0.74 15.33 14.55
C GLY A 58 -0.04 14.99 15.86
N LEU A 59 1.13 14.34 15.82
CA LEU A 59 1.92 14.10 17.02
C LEU A 59 2.63 15.40 17.42
N GLY A 60 2.34 15.91 18.61
CA GLY A 60 3.04 17.09 19.14
C GLY A 60 4.48 16.76 19.56
N PRO A 61 5.47 17.66 19.36
CA PRO A 61 6.89 17.42 19.67
C PRO A 61 7.19 17.22 21.17
N GLN A 62 6.23 17.51 22.05
CA GLN A 62 6.33 17.43 23.51
C GLN A 62 5.41 16.36 24.12
N ALA A 63 4.67 15.61 23.30
CA ALA A 63 3.79 14.58 23.83
C ALA A 63 4.66 13.47 24.47
N ALA A 64 4.40 13.17 25.75
CA ALA A 64 5.19 12.22 26.54
C ALA A 64 5.31 10.83 25.88
N ASN A 65 4.32 10.47 25.06
CA ASN A 65 4.23 9.17 24.39
C ASN A 65 4.46 9.27 22.87
N ALA A 66 4.93 10.40 22.32
CA ALA A 66 5.04 10.63 20.88
C ALA A 66 5.83 9.53 20.14
N SER A 67 6.92 9.03 20.74
CA SER A 67 7.74 7.96 20.15
C SER A 67 6.97 6.63 20.06
N GLU A 68 6.28 6.24 21.13
CA GLU A 68 5.49 5.00 21.14
C GLU A 68 4.26 5.11 20.24
N SER A 69 3.56 6.26 20.27
CA SER A 69 2.45 6.55 19.37
C SER A 69 2.88 6.50 17.90
N LEU A 70 4.04 7.06 17.55
CA LEU A 70 4.55 6.97 16.18
C LEU A 70 4.84 5.53 15.76
N LYS A 71 5.51 4.74 16.61
CA LYS A 71 5.79 3.31 16.31
C LYS A 71 4.52 2.50 16.13
N THR A 72 3.57 2.65 17.04
CA THR A 72 2.29 1.91 17.00
C THR A 72 1.47 2.30 15.77
N ALA A 73 1.43 3.58 15.42
CA ALA A 73 0.83 4.06 14.18
C ALA A 73 1.47 3.47 12.92
N MET A 74 2.82 3.48 12.86
CA MET A 74 3.57 2.90 11.74
C MET A 74 3.28 1.40 11.58
N ASN A 75 3.17 0.65 12.68
CA ASN A 75 2.76 -0.75 12.64
C ASN A 75 1.33 -0.94 12.13
N GLY A 76 0.41 -0.01 12.44
CA GLY A 76 -0.95 -0.01 11.91
C GLY A 76 -0.99 0.20 10.39
N MET A 77 -0.17 1.13 9.89
CA MET A 77 0.00 1.35 8.46
C MET A 77 0.62 0.13 7.77
N ASP A 78 1.72 -0.42 8.30
CA ASP A 78 2.39 -1.61 7.75
C ASP A 78 1.44 -2.81 7.69
N GLU A 79 0.65 -3.07 8.74
CA GLU A 79 -0.35 -4.13 8.72
C GLU A 79 -1.41 -3.93 7.63
N ALA A 80 -1.91 -2.69 7.47
CA ALA A 80 -2.90 -2.36 6.44
C ALA A 80 -2.35 -2.58 5.02
N LEU A 81 -1.10 -2.15 4.77
CA LEU A 81 -0.43 -2.30 3.48
C LEU A 81 -0.15 -3.77 3.17
N SER A 82 0.42 -4.53 4.12
CA SER A 82 0.71 -5.95 3.98
C SER A 82 -0.55 -6.75 3.61
N LYS A 83 -1.66 -6.49 4.31
CA LYS A 83 -2.96 -7.13 4.03
C LYS A 83 -3.53 -6.73 2.68
N THR A 84 -3.40 -5.47 2.28
CA THR A 84 -3.83 -4.99 0.97
C THR A 84 -3.07 -5.69 -0.16
N LEU A 85 -1.73 -5.74 -0.07
CA LEU A 85 -0.90 -6.41 -1.07
C LEU A 85 -1.19 -7.90 -1.16
N LEU A 86 -1.45 -8.55 -0.02
CA LEU A 86 -1.87 -9.94 0.01
C LEU A 86 -3.22 -10.14 -0.71
N ALA A 87 -4.21 -9.30 -0.43
CA ALA A 87 -5.52 -9.35 -1.10
C ALA A 87 -5.39 -9.11 -2.62
N MET A 88 -4.55 -8.15 -3.04
CA MET A 88 -4.26 -7.90 -4.45
C MET A 88 -3.63 -9.11 -5.11
N LYS A 89 -2.62 -9.72 -4.49
CA LYS A 89 -2.00 -10.95 -5.01
C LYS A 89 -3.04 -12.05 -5.22
N MET A 90 -3.88 -12.30 -4.21
CA MET A 90 -4.93 -13.33 -4.29
C MET A 90 -5.92 -13.03 -5.42
N ALA A 91 -6.37 -11.79 -5.57
CA ALA A 91 -7.27 -11.38 -6.65
C ALA A 91 -6.63 -11.56 -8.05
N MET A 92 -5.34 -11.25 -8.18
CA MET A 92 -4.59 -11.49 -9.43
C MET A 92 -4.47 -12.98 -9.75
N ASP A 93 -4.16 -13.81 -8.75
CA ASP A 93 -4.05 -15.27 -8.91
C ASP A 93 -5.42 -15.86 -9.31
N GLU A 94 -6.53 -15.45 -8.69
CA GLU A 94 -7.90 -15.88 -9.03
C GLU A 94 -8.29 -15.45 -10.45
N SER A 95 -7.99 -14.20 -10.83
CA SER A 95 -8.25 -13.69 -12.19
C SER A 95 -7.55 -14.56 -13.23
N TRP A 96 -6.27 -14.87 -12.99
CA TRP A 96 -5.49 -15.72 -13.88
C TRP A 96 -6.05 -17.14 -13.99
N GLN A 97 -6.38 -17.78 -12.86
CA GLN A 97 -6.98 -19.12 -12.81
C GLN A 97 -8.34 -19.21 -13.51
N THR A 98 -9.12 -18.12 -13.49
CA THR A 98 -10.41 -18.01 -14.17
C THR A 98 -10.30 -17.63 -15.66
N GLY A 99 -9.08 -17.66 -16.22
CA GLY A 99 -8.82 -17.40 -17.63
C GLY A 99 -8.85 -15.91 -18.02
N ARG A 100 -8.88 -15.00 -17.04
CA ARG A 100 -8.81 -13.56 -17.28
C ARG A 100 -7.35 -13.13 -17.30
N ARG A 101 -6.83 -12.90 -18.51
CA ARG A 101 -5.50 -12.35 -18.73
C ARG A 101 -5.55 -10.81 -18.76
N PHE A 102 -4.52 -10.20 -18.21
CA PHE A 102 -4.30 -8.76 -18.23
C PHE A 102 -3.51 -8.34 -19.47
N ALA A 103 -3.64 -7.08 -19.87
CA ALA A 103 -2.73 -6.51 -20.86
C ALA A 103 -1.31 -6.40 -20.26
N GLU A 104 -0.29 -6.56 -21.10
CA GLU A 104 1.12 -6.44 -20.67
C GLU A 104 1.41 -5.05 -20.09
N GLU A 105 0.83 -3.99 -20.66
CA GLU A 105 0.98 -2.62 -20.17
C GLU A 105 0.41 -2.42 -18.76
N ASP A 106 -0.72 -3.06 -18.44
CA ASP A 106 -1.33 -3.00 -17.10
C ASP A 106 -0.44 -3.71 -16.07
N LEU A 107 0.08 -4.91 -16.42
CA LEU A 107 0.99 -5.66 -15.56
C LEU A 107 2.29 -4.89 -15.30
N LYS A 108 2.83 -4.24 -16.33
CA LYS A 108 4.03 -3.41 -16.21
C LYS A 108 3.78 -2.19 -15.34
N SER A 109 2.66 -1.51 -15.52
CA SER A 109 2.29 -0.34 -14.71
C SER A 109 2.14 -0.71 -13.24
N ALA A 110 1.49 -1.84 -12.95
CA ALA A 110 1.39 -2.38 -11.59
C ALA A 110 2.77 -2.74 -11.01
N TYR A 111 3.66 -3.35 -11.82
CA TYR A 111 5.01 -3.69 -11.38
C TYR A 111 5.80 -2.46 -10.96
N GLU A 112 5.82 -1.41 -11.78
CA GLU A 112 6.55 -0.17 -11.49
C GLU A 112 6.00 0.53 -10.25
N ALA A 113 4.68 0.55 -10.09
CA ALA A 113 4.04 1.14 -8.91
C ALA A 113 4.40 0.41 -7.61
N ILE A 114 4.49 -0.93 -7.63
CA ILE A 114 4.81 -1.74 -6.44
C ILE A 114 6.31 -1.76 -6.14
N ARG A 115 7.16 -1.77 -7.17
CA ARG A 115 8.64 -1.88 -7.02
C ARG A 115 9.24 -0.75 -6.19
N GLY A 116 8.69 0.46 -6.30
CA GLY A 116 9.22 1.65 -5.62
C GLY A 116 8.71 1.87 -4.20
N LEU A 117 7.80 1.03 -3.69
CA LEU A 117 7.05 1.34 -2.47
C LEU A 117 7.94 1.50 -1.23
N ASP A 118 8.86 0.57 -1.01
CA ASP A 118 9.72 0.59 0.18
C ASP A 118 10.69 1.79 0.15
N ASP A 119 11.23 2.11 -1.03
CA ASP A 119 12.12 3.26 -1.24
C ASP A 119 11.38 4.59 -1.01
N ASP A 120 10.15 4.69 -1.52
CA ASP A 120 9.29 5.87 -1.36
C ASP A 120 8.91 6.11 0.12
N LEU A 121 8.69 5.03 0.88
CA LEU A 121 8.43 5.14 2.32
C LEU A 121 9.64 5.71 3.05
N VAL A 122 10.81 5.09 2.82
CA VAL A 122 12.07 5.49 3.46
C VAL A 122 12.38 6.96 3.14
N ALA A 123 12.17 7.38 1.88
CA ALA A 123 12.29 8.79 1.49
C ALA A 123 11.29 9.69 2.24
N THR A 124 10.03 9.27 2.35
CA THR A 124 8.99 10.05 3.05
C THR A 124 9.27 10.19 4.54
N LEU A 125 9.73 9.12 5.20
CA LEU A 125 10.12 9.15 6.61
C LEU A 125 11.27 10.10 6.85
N LYS A 126 12.28 10.08 5.96
CA LYS A 126 13.40 11.03 6.02
C LYS A 126 12.91 12.47 5.90
N THR A 127 12.15 12.80 4.86
CA THR A 127 11.64 14.15 4.64
C THR A 127 10.69 14.62 5.75
N THR A 128 9.90 13.73 6.34
CA THR A 128 9.00 14.07 7.46
C THR A 128 9.78 14.24 8.76
N GLY A 129 10.79 13.41 9.02
CA GLY A 129 11.71 13.56 10.13
C GLY A 129 12.51 14.87 10.06
N GLU A 130 13.00 15.25 8.87
CA GLU A 130 13.72 16.52 8.65
C GLU A 130 12.86 17.75 8.94
N ARG A 131 11.54 17.68 8.71
CA ARG A 131 10.56 18.74 9.03
C ARG A 131 10.10 18.72 10.49
N SER A 132 10.25 17.57 11.16
CA SER A 132 9.86 17.38 12.56
C SER A 132 10.87 18.02 13.52
N GLN A 133 10.46 18.19 14.78
CA GLN A 133 11.31 18.75 15.84
C GLN A 133 11.28 17.89 17.10
N GLY A 134 12.29 18.04 17.94
CA GLY A 134 12.38 17.34 19.23
C GLY A 134 12.33 15.83 19.08
N VAL A 135 11.56 15.19 19.97
CA VAL A 135 11.45 13.73 20.08
C VAL A 135 11.00 13.07 18.78
N LEU A 136 10.15 13.73 18.00
CA LEU A 136 9.65 13.18 16.73
C LEU A 136 10.72 13.12 15.65
N LYS A 137 11.59 14.13 15.57
CA LYS A 137 12.72 14.11 14.63
C LYS A 137 13.62 12.91 14.90
N ASP A 138 13.95 12.71 16.18
CA ASP A 138 14.80 11.59 16.60
C ASP A 138 14.14 10.24 16.32
N GLU A 139 12.83 10.13 16.55
CA GLU A 139 12.11 8.88 16.30
C GLU A 139 11.94 8.57 14.80
N PHE A 140 11.58 9.55 13.97
CA PHE A 140 11.57 9.36 12.52
C PHE A 140 12.95 8.94 12.00
N GLY A 141 14.03 9.51 12.54
CA GLY A 141 15.40 9.10 12.22
C GLY A 141 15.67 7.64 12.58
N ARG A 142 15.26 7.19 13.77
CA ARG A 142 15.40 5.78 14.19
C ARG A 142 14.60 4.83 13.29
N ILE A 143 13.35 5.17 12.97
CA ILE A 143 12.49 4.36 12.11
C ILE A 143 13.07 4.30 10.69
N TYR A 144 13.51 5.44 10.14
CA TYR A 144 14.22 5.50 8.85
C TYR A 144 15.43 4.57 8.83
N GLU A 145 16.30 4.65 9.83
CA GLU A 145 17.50 3.80 9.91
C GLU A 145 17.16 2.32 10.06
N HIS A 146 16.14 2.00 10.85
CA HIS A 146 15.67 0.64 11.05
C HIS A 146 15.15 0.06 9.73
N LEU A 147 14.19 0.73 9.09
CA LEU A 147 13.58 0.26 7.85
C LEU A 147 14.56 0.19 6.69
N THR A 148 15.54 1.08 6.62
CA THR A 148 16.62 1.00 5.61
C THR A 148 17.44 -0.28 5.76
N ARG A 149 17.60 -0.80 6.99
CA ARG A 149 18.38 -2.03 7.27
C ARG A 149 17.54 -3.29 7.22
N THR A 150 16.32 -3.26 7.74
CA THR A 150 15.50 -4.47 7.96
C THR A 150 14.36 -4.62 6.96
N GLY A 151 13.93 -3.53 6.32
CA GLY A 151 12.65 -3.48 5.60
C GLY A 151 11.45 -3.47 6.54
N MET A 152 10.26 -3.37 5.95
CA MET A 152 8.97 -3.55 6.64
C MET A 152 8.51 -5.00 6.57
N ASP A 153 7.51 -5.39 7.36
CA ASP A 153 6.84 -6.69 7.18
C ASP A 153 6.17 -6.75 5.80
N THR A 154 5.65 -5.62 5.30
CA THR A 154 5.10 -5.49 3.94
C THR A 154 6.12 -5.80 2.83
N THR A 155 7.44 -5.70 3.08
CA THR A 155 8.46 -5.96 2.05
C THR A 155 8.39 -7.38 1.49
N ALA A 156 8.05 -8.39 2.30
CA ALA A 156 7.87 -9.76 1.82
C ALA A 156 6.66 -9.87 0.87
N GLN A 157 5.61 -9.11 1.13
CA GLN A 157 4.36 -9.10 0.37
C GLN A 157 4.56 -8.36 -0.94
N THR A 158 5.29 -7.23 -0.91
CA THR A 158 5.77 -6.51 -2.10
C THR A 158 6.53 -7.45 -3.03
N ARG A 159 7.53 -8.20 -2.53
CA ARG A 159 8.26 -9.19 -3.33
C ARG A 159 7.34 -10.25 -3.93
N SER A 160 6.43 -10.80 -3.13
CA SER A 160 5.49 -11.82 -3.60
C SER A 160 4.56 -11.33 -4.72
N VAL A 161 4.11 -10.08 -4.64
CA VAL A 161 3.31 -9.42 -5.68
C VAL A 161 4.16 -9.22 -6.95
N LEU A 162 5.39 -8.72 -6.83
CA LEU A 162 6.30 -8.51 -7.97
C LEU A 162 6.65 -9.83 -8.69
N GLU A 163 6.89 -10.90 -7.94
CA GLU A 163 7.09 -12.24 -8.51
C GLU A 163 5.86 -12.71 -9.28
N THR A 164 4.66 -12.46 -8.75
CA THR A 164 3.39 -12.82 -9.39
C THR A 164 3.22 -12.06 -10.71
N LEU A 165 3.46 -10.75 -10.71
CA LEU A 165 3.41 -9.91 -11.91
C LEU A 165 4.43 -10.38 -12.96
N THR A 166 5.66 -10.66 -12.56
CA THR A 166 6.72 -11.14 -13.47
C THR A 166 6.35 -12.49 -14.10
N ARG A 167 5.78 -13.42 -13.33
CA ARG A 167 5.29 -14.72 -13.83
C ARG A 167 4.17 -14.54 -14.85
N GLN A 168 3.20 -13.68 -14.55
CA GLN A 168 2.06 -13.43 -15.45
C GLN A 168 2.50 -12.73 -16.75
N MET A 169 3.38 -11.73 -16.68
CA MET A 169 3.98 -11.09 -17.86
C MET A 169 4.69 -12.11 -18.76
N SER A 170 5.52 -12.99 -18.16
CA SER A 170 6.23 -14.04 -18.91
C SER A 170 5.27 -14.98 -19.62
N ALA A 171 4.14 -15.33 -18.98
CA ALA A 171 3.14 -16.18 -19.58
C ALA A 171 2.39 -15.48 -20.74
N VAL A 172 2.08 -14.19 -20.63
CA VAL A 172 1.49 -13.39 -21.72
C VAL A 172 2.47 -13.30 -22.92
N ALA A 173 3.77 -13.13 -22.66
CA ALA A 173 4.79 -13.12 -23.71
C ALA A 173 4.92 -14.49 -24.42
N VAL A 174 4.87 -15.59 -23.67
CA VAL A 174 4.88 -16.94 -24.26
C VAL A 174 3.62 -17.21 -25.07
N ASP A 175 2.44 -16.83 -24.56
CA ASP A 175 1.17 -17.02 -25.26
C ASP A 175 1.12 -16.19 -26.55
N SER A 176 1.50 -14.91 -26.52
CA SER A 176 1.58 -14.08 -27.73
C SER A 176 2.57 -14.62 -28.77
N SER A 177 3.69 -15.24 -28.35
CA SER A 177 4.62 -15.90 -29.28
C SER A 177 4.04 -17.18 -29.92
N LYS A 178 3.16 -17.90 -29.22
CA LYS A 178 2.44 -19.08 -29.75
C LYS A 178 1.23 -18.69 -30.60
N GLU A 179 0.56 -17.60 -30.24
CA GLU A 179 -0.64 -17.04 -30.89
C GLU A 179 -0.30 -16.13 -32.08
N ALA A 180 0.96 -15.71 -32.25
CA ALA A 180 1.45 -15.08 -33.48
C ALA A 180 1.31 -16.00 -34.72
N MET A 181 1.11 -17.30 -34.50
CA MET A 181 0.70 -18.25 -35.55
C MET A 181 -0.84 -18.42 -35.68
N ARG A 182 -1.66 -17.89 -34.77
CA ARG A 182 -3.14 -17.99 -34.81
C ARG A 182 -3.86 -16.78 -34.19
N THR A 183 -4.06 -15.75 -35.01
CA THR A 183 -5.22 -14.82 -34.96
C THR A 183 -5.24 -13.71 -33.89
N ALA A 184 -5.39 -12.48 -34.40
CA ALA A 184 -5.33 -11.20 -33.69
C ALA A 184 -6.64 -10.74 -33.01
N GLN A 185 -7.37 -11.61 -32.31
CA GLN A 185 -8.60 -11.18 -31.63
C GLN A 185 -8.72 -11.84 -30.26
N VAL A 186 -8.47 -11.08 -29.19
CA VAL A 186 -9.42 -10.75 -28.10
C VAL A 186 -8.66 -9.83 -27.13
N ALA A 187 -8.81 -8.52 -27.30
CA ALA A 187 -8.49 -7.52 -26.28
C ALA A 187 -9.71 -6.61 -26.17
N GLY A 188 -10.61 -6.96 -25.26
CA GLY A 188 -11.87 -6.27 -25.10
C GLY A 188 -12.62 -6.89 -23.94
N GLU A 189 -12.76 -6.10 -22.88
CA GLU A 189 -13.29 -6.42 -21.55
C GLU A 189 -12.21 -6.91 -20.58
N ARG A 190 -12.04 -6.19 -19.46
CA ARG A 190 -11.97 -6.71 -18.07
C ARG A 190 -11.02 -5.90 -17.18
N LEU A 191 -11.53 -4.76 -16.71
CA LEU A 191 -11.06 -4.11 -15.47
C LEU A 191 -11.95 -4.50 -14.26
N ASN A 192 -13.26 -4.69 -14.46
CA ASN A 192 -14.24 -4.83 -13.35
C ASN A 192 -14.06 -6.06 -12.44
N ALA A 193 -13.53 -7.18 -12.96
CA ALA A 193 -13.39 -8.41 -12.17
C ALA A 193 -12.26 -8.32 -11.13
N VAL A 194 -11.20 -7.60 -11.47
CA VAL A 194 -9.97 -7.47 -10.66
C VAL A 194 -10.26 -6.58 -9.48
N THR A 195 -10.91 -5.44 -9.74
CA THR A 195 -11.48 -4.55 -8.72
C THR A 195 -12.38 -5.34 -7.76
N SER A 196 -13.25 -6.23 -8.24
CA SER A 196 -14.14 -7.00 -7.36
C SER A 196 -13.43 -8.06 -6.49
N GLY A 197 -12.31 -8.63 -6.95
CA GLY A 197 -11.49 -9.56 -6.18
C GLY A 197 -10.66 -8.84 -5.12
N ILE A 198 -10.07 -7.70 -5.50
CA ILE A 198 -9.36 -6.80 -4.59
C ILE A 198 -10.30 -6.31 -3.48
N LEU A 199 -11.49 -5.79 -3.85
CA LEU A 199 -12.47 -5.30 -2.89
C LEU A 199 -12.97 -6.40 -1.95
N ARG A 200 -13.16 -7.64 -2.42
CA ARG A 200 -13.47 -8.80 -1.54
C ARG A 200 -12.33 -9.09 -0.57
N GLY A 201 -11.09 -9.19 -1.06
CA GLY A 201 -9.95 -9.48 -0.21
C GLY A 201 -9.67 -8.38 0.82
N LEU A 202 -9.91 -7.10 0.48
CA LEU A 202 -9.83 -6.01 1.44
C LEU A 202 -11.06 -5.93 2.36
N ALA A 203 -12.26 -6.31 1.89
CA ALA A 203 -13.44 -6.41 2.76
C ALA A 203 -13.24 -7.49 3.82
N ASP A 204 -12.67 -8.64 3.48
CA ASP A 204 -12.30 -9.70 4.44
C ASP A 204 -11.29 -9.21 5.50
N VAL A 205 -10.46 -8.21 5.16
CA VAL A 205 -9.51 -7.56 6.08
C VAL A 205 -10.20 -6.62 7.06
N VAL A 206 -11.32 -6.02 6.63
CA VAL A 206 -12.19 -5.20 7.49
C VAL A 206 -13.07 -6.09 8.37
N ASP A 207 -13.68 -7.14 7.81
CA ASP A 207 -14.65 -8.02 8.47
C ASP A 207 -14.03 -8.98 9.51
N LYS A 208 -12.75 -9.36 9.36
CA LYS A 208 -12.01 -10.17 10.37
C LYS A 208 -11.79 -9.47 11.73
N ARG A 209 -12.57 -8.42 12.03
CA ARG A 209 -12.62 -7.69 13.30
C ARG A 209 -13.95 -7.84 14.04
N ASP A 210 -14.98 -8.35 13.38
CA ASP A 210 -16.32 -8.56 13.98
C ASP A 210 -16.58 -10.03 14.40
N ALA A 211 -15.55 -10.89 14.37
CA ALA A 211 -15.57 -12.28 14.83
C ALA A 211 -14.51 -12.53 15.90
#